data_AF-A0A7V8WT23-F1
#
_entry.id   AF-A0A7V8WT23-F1
#
_cell.length_a   1.000
_cell.length_b   1.000
_cell.length_c   1.000
_cell.angle_alpha   90.00
_cell.angle_beta   90.00
_cell.angle_gamma   90.00
#
_symmetry.space_group_name_H-M   'P 1'
#
loop_
_entity.id
_entity.type
_entity.pdbx_description
1 polymer ?
#
loop_
_entity_poly.entity_id
_entity_poly.type
_entity_poly.pdbx_seq_one_letter_code
_entity_poly.pdbx_strand_id
1 'polypeptide(L)'
;MVWQAHQGARVPAIARARGLCEATVRLWLTRFNLHGVAGLADAPRAGRPPTYSPEEVGEVIAASLTNPADLRLPFGSWTLDRLAVYLHESKGLAISRSRIGE
;
A
#
# COMPACT_ATOMS: atom_id res chain seq x y z
N MET A 1 14.18 7.88 -24.39
CA MET A 1 13.25 7.09 -25.21
C MET A 1 12.31 7.98 -26.01
N VAL A 2 11.42 8.75 -25.36
CA VAL A 2 10.47 9.67 -26.05
C VAL A 2 11.19 10.63 -26.99
N TRP A 3 12.25 11.31 -26.53
CA TRP A 3 13.08 12.18 -27.38
C TRP A 3 13.66 11.47 -28.62
N GLN A 4 14.13 10.24 -28.46
CA GLN A 4 14.70 9.47 -29.57
C GLN A 4 13.62 9.08 -30.58
N ALA A 5 12.42 8.71 -30.11
CA ALA A 5 11.28 8.43 -30.97
C ALA A 5 10.81 9.70 -31.71
N HIS A 6 10.84 10.86 -31.04
CA HIS A 6 10.55 12.15 -31.66
C HIS A 6 11.53 12.49 -32.79
N GLN A 7 12.81 12.12 -32.64
CA GLN A 7 13.83 12.24 -33.68
C GLN A 7 13.76 11.15 -34.77
N GLY A 8 12.68 10.34 -34.81
CA GLY A 8 12.46 9.31 -35.82
C GLY A 8 13.14 7.95 -35.56
N ALA A 9 13.76 7.74 -34.39
CA ALA A 9 14.35 6.46 -34.07
C ALA A 9 13.27 5.37 -33.88
N ARG A 10 13.47 4.21 -34.52
CA ARG A 10 12.56 3.06 -34.39
C ARG A 10 12.73 2.37 -33.04
N VAL A 11 11.65 1.74 -32.56
CA VAL A 11 11.62 1.00 -31.28
C VAL A 11 12.80 0.05 -31.07
N PRO A 12 13.19 -0.81 -32.04
CA PRO A 12 14.34 -1.71 -31.85
C PRO A 12 15.67 -0.98 -31.65
N ALA A 13 15.86 0.17 -32.31
CA ALA A 13 17.08 0.97 -32.14
C ALA A 13 17.13 1.63 -30.75
N ILE A 14 15.98 2.15 -30.28
CA ILE A 14 15.86 2.73 -28.93
C ILE A 14 16.10 1.66 -27.86
N ALA A 15 15.51 0.46 -28.04
CA ALA A 15 15.65 -0.67 -27.14
C ALA A 15 17.13 -1.07 -26.96
N ARG A 16 17.84 -1.29 -28.07
CA ARG A 16 19.29 -1.59 -28.05
C ARG A 16 20.11 -0.48 -27.40
N ALA A 17 19.86 0.78 -27.77
CA ALA A 17 20.61 1.92 -27.24
C ALA A 17 20.40 2.15 -25.74
N ARG A 18 19.33 1.60 -25.15
CA ARG A 18 18.98 1.76 -23.72
C ARG A 18 19.12 0.47 -22.91
N GLY A 19 19.50 -0.65 -23.53
CA GLY A 19 19.54 -1.96 -22.86
C GLY A 19 18.17 -2.44 -22.37
N LEU A 20 17.09 -2.04 -23.05
CA LEU A 20 15.72 -2.40 -22.68
C LEU A 20 15.13 -3.38 -23.69
N CYS A 21 14.12 -4.14 -23.27
CA CYS A 21 13.30 -4.88 -24.22
C CYS A 21 12.37 -3.93 -25.00
N GLU A 22 12.02 -4.31 -26.22
CA GLU A 22 11.15 -3.48 -27.07
C GLU A 22 9.75 -3.27 -26.47
N ALA A 23 9.24 -4.23 -25.68
CA ALA A 23 7.96 -4.12 -25.00
C ALA A 23 7.94 -2.95 -24.02
N THR A 24 9.00 -2.78 -23.23
CA THR A 24 9.16 -1.63 -22.32
C THR A 24 9.19 -0.32 -23.12
N VAL A 25 9.89 -0.29 -24.25
CA VAL A 25 9.91 0.92 -25.10
C VAL A 25 8.52 1.26 -25.62
N ARG A 26 7.76 0.27 -26.14
CA ARG A 26 6.37 0.46 -26.59
C ARG A 26 5.48 0.95 -25.44
N LEU A 27 5.57 0.33 -24.26
CA LEU A 27 4.79 0.70 -23.08
C LEU A 27 4.94 2.20 -22.74
N TRP A 28 6.17 2.67 -22.62
CA TRP A 28 6.42 4.07 -22.26
C TRP A 28 6.03 5.05 -23.38
N LEU A 29 6.23 4.70 -24.65
CA LEU A 29 5.76 5.52 -25.76
C LEU A 29 4.23 5.60 -25.81
N THR A 30 3.54 4.48 -25.59
CA THR A 30 2.07 4.45 -25.50
C THR A 30 1.58 5.31 -24.33
N ARG A 31 2.19 5.18 -23.14
CA ARG A 31 1.85 6.00 -21.97
C ARG A 31 2.06 7.49 -22.23
N PHE A 32 3.18 7.85 -22.86
CA PHE A 32 3.45 9.24 -23.25
C PHE A 32 2.44 9.75 -24.28
N ASN A 33 2.08 8.96 -25.29
CA ASN A 33 1.12 9.38 -26.30
C ASN A 33 -0.30 9.56 -25.72
N LEU A 34 -0.68 8.78 -24.71
CA LEU A 34 -2.00 8.87 -24.06
C LEU A 34 -2.09 9.99 -23.02
N HIS A 35 -1.03 10.23 -22.26
CA HIS A 35 -1.07 11.08 -21.06
C HIS A 35 0.00 12.18 -21.05
N GLY A 36 0.74 12.36 -22.14
CA GLY A 36 1.86 13.30 -22.22
C GLY A 36 2.94 13.00 -21.18
N VAL A 37 3.50 14.07 -20.60
CA VAL A 37 4.53 13.99 -19.55
C VAL A 37 3.97 13.31 -18.29
N ALA A 38 2.68 13.47 -17.97
CA ALA A 38 2.06 12.80 -16.82
C ALA A 38 2.09 11.26 -16.95
N GLY A 39 2.04 10.75 -18.18
CA GLY A 39 2.19 9.31 -18.46
C GLY A 39 3.56 8.75 -18.08
N LEU A 40 4.58 9.61 -17.94
CA LEU A 40 5.93 9.22 -17.55
C LEU A 40 6.14 9.19 -16.03
N ALA A 41 5.19 9.68 -15.24
CA ALA A 41 5.27 9.62 -13.78
C ALA A 41 5.21 8.17 -13.29
N ASP A 42 5.83 7.91 -12.13
CA ASP A 42 5.67 6.64 -11.44
C ASP A 42 4.19 6.41 -11.13
N ALA A 43 3.66 5.27 -11.57
CA ALA A 43 2.32 4.87 -11.20
C ALA A 43 2.33 4.40 -9.73
N PRO A 44 1.24 4.60 -8.97
CA PRO A 44 1.10 4.02 -7.64
C PRO A 44 1.41 2.52 -7.70
N ARG A 45 2.45 2.10 -6.98
CA ARG A 45 2.76 0.68 -6.84
C ARG A 45 1.85 0.15 -5.75
N ALA A 46 0.88 -0.69 -6.11
CA ALA A 46 0.17 -1.48 -5.11
C ALA A 46 1.23 -2.36 -4.42
N GLY A 47 1.57 -2.00 -3.18
CA GLY A 47 2.41 -2.84 -2.34
C GLY A 47 1.72 -4.17 -2.04
N ARG A 48 2.30 -4.97 -1.14
CA ARG A 48 1.61 -6.14 -0.60
C ARG A 48 0.25 -5.67 -0.03
N PRO A 49 -0.87 -6.33 -0.37
CA PRO A 49 -2.15 -6.01 0.22
C PRO A 49 -2.04 -5.97 1.76
N PRO A 50 -2.67 -4.99 2.42
CA PRO A 50 -2.66 -4.93 3.87
C PRO A 50 -3.22 -6.23 4.45
N THR A 51 -2.60 -6.74 5.51
CA THR A 51 -3.00 -8.00 6.15
C THR A 51 -4.33 -7.89 6.89
N TYR A 52 -4.68 -6.67 7.32
CA TYR A 52 -5.91 -6.37 8.03
C TYR A 52 -6.76 -5.42 7.22
N SER A 53 -8.08 -5.63 7.24
CA SER A 53 -9.03 -4.78 6.55
C SER A 53 -9.13 -3.40 7.22
N PRO A 54 -9.60 -2.36 6.50
CA PRO A 54 -9.88 -1.06 7.10
C PRO A 54 -10.86 -1.15 8.28
N GLU A 55 -11.82 -2.07 8.22
CA GLU A 55 -12.80 -2.32 9.27
C GLU A 55 -12.14 -2.90 10.52
N GLU A 56 -11.25 -3.89 10.37
CA GLU A 56 -10.50 -4.46 11.48
C GLU A 56 -9.62 -3.42 12.16
N VAL A 57 -8.96 -2.56 11.38
CA VAL A 57 -8.18 -1.43 11.90
C VAL A 57 -9.08 -0.44 12.66
N GLY A 58 -10.27 -0.14 12.12
CA GLY A 58 -11.26 0.71 12.77
C GLY A 58 -11.70 0.18 14.13
N GLU A 59 -11.92 -1.13 14.26
CA GLU A 59 -12.26 -1.78 15.53
C GLU A 59 -11.13 -1.67 16.56
N VAL A 60 -9.86 -1.81 16.15
CA VAL A 60 -8.71 -1.58 17.06
C VAL A 60 -8.70 -0.16 17.58
N ILE A 61 -8.86 0.81 16.69
CA ILE A 61 -8.86 2.23 17.05
C ILE A 61 -10.00 2.52 18.03
N ALA A 62 -11.22 2.08 17.71
CA ALA A 62 -12.39 2.26 18.58
C ALA A 62 -12.19 1.65 19.97
N ALA A 63 -11.67 0.43 20.05
CA ALA A 63 -11.38 -0.24 21.33
C ALA A 63 -10.32 0.52 22.15
N SER A 64 -9.22 0.96 21.50
CA SER A 64 -8.14 1.69 22.17
C SER A 64 -8.56 3.05 22.75
N LEU A 65 -9.56 3.70 22.14
CA LEU A 65 -10.12 4.98 22.60
C LEU A 65 -11.14 4.81 23.73
N THR A 66 -11.63 3.60 23.98
CA THR A 66 -12.59 3.32 25.05
C THR A 66 -11.85 3.06 26.35
N ASN A 67 -12.29 3.65 27.48
CA ASN A 67 -11.67 3.35 28.77
C ASN A 67 -12.00 1.90 29.19
N PRO A 68 -11.01 1.05 29.53
CA PRO A 68 -11.26 -0.30 30.03
C PRO A 68 -12.25 -0.39 31.20
N ALA A 69 -12.31 0.64 32.05
CA ALA A 69 -13.25 0.70 33.16
C ALA A 69 -14.71 0.74 32.68
N ASP A 70 -14.99 1.43 31.57
CA ASP A 70 -16.34 1.50 30.97
C ASP A 70 -16.75 0.14 30.39
N LEU A 71 -15.77 -0.67 30.00
CA LEU A 71 -15.93 -2.05 29.55
C LEU A 71 -15.99 -3.07 30.71
N ARG A 72 -15.98 -2.60 31.97
CA ARG A 72 -15.97 -3.42 33.19
C ARG A 72 -14.79 -4.39 33.26
N LEU A 73 -13.65 -4.03 32.66
CA LEU A 73 -12.43 -4.81 32.71
C LEU A 73 -11.70 -4.56 34.05
N PRO A 74 -10.93 -5.54 34.56
CA PRO A 74 -10.32 -5.46 35.89
C PRO A 74 -9.08 -4.54 35.95
N PHE A 75 -8.92 -3.65 34.99
CA PHE A 75 -7.79 -2.72 34.87
C PHE A 75 -8.28 -1.38 34.35
N GLY A 76 -7.52 -0.31 34.66
CA GLY A 76 -7.87 1.06 34.25
C GLY A 76 -7.13 1.59 33.01
N SER A 77 -6.29 0.78 32.37
CA SER A 77 -5.50 1.22 31.21
C SER A 77 -5.20 0.11 30.23
N TRP A 78 -5.18 0.47 28.95
CA TRP A 78 -4.74 -0.39 27.87
C TRP A 78 -3.22 -0.55 27.89
N THR A 79 -2.77 -1.80 27.80
CA THR A 79 -1.46 -2.13 27.23
C THR A 79 -1.70 -2.80 25.89
N LEU A 80 -0.69 -2.86 25.02
CA LEU A 80 -0.82 -3.54 23.72
C LEU A 80 -1.26 -5.01 23.89
N ASP A 81 -0.77 -5.70 24.93
CA ASP A 81 -1.20 -7.08 25.22
C ASP A 81 -2.66 -7.16 25.63
N ARG A 82 -3.10 -6.26 26.53
CA ARG A 82 -4.50 -6.24 26.99
C ARG A 82 -5.45 -5.94 25.85
N LEU A 83 -5.06 -5.03 24.96
CA LEU A 83 -5.85 -4.68 23.79
C LEU A 83 -5.90 -5.85 22.79
N ALA A 84 -4.78 -6.53 22.55
CA ALA A 84 -4.75 -7.72 21.69
C ALA A 84 -5.63 -8.86 22.24
N VAL A 85 -5.54 -9.13 23.55
CA VAL A 85 -6.39 -10.14 24.21
C VAL A 85 -7.87 -9.75 24.12
N TYR A 86 -8.21 -8.50 24.43
CA TYR A 86 -9.59 -8.03 24.34
C TYR A 86 -10.15 -8.14 22.92
N LEU A 87 -9.39 -7.73 21.90
CA LEU A 87 -9.81 -7.82 20.49
C LEU A 87 -9.99 -9.27 20.06
N HIS A 88 -9.15 -10.18 20.54
CA HIS A 88 -9.29 -11.60 20.28
C HIS A 88 -10.55 -12.19 20.94
N GLU A 89 -10.75 -11.94 22.23
CA GLU A 89 -11.83 -12.55 23.03
C GLU A 89 -13.21 -11.94 22.74
N SER A 90 -13.29 -10.63 22.55
CA SER A 90 -14.58 -9.92 22.43
C SER A 90 -15.00 -9.65 20.99
N LYS A 91 -14.05 -9.49 20.07
CA LYS A 91 -14.29 -9.14 18.66
C LYS A 91 -13.87 -10.23 17.68
N GLY A 92 -13.20 -11.30 18.14
CA GLY A 92 -12.68 -12.37 17.29
C GLY A 92 -11.52 -11.93 16.39
N LEU A 93 -10.91 -10.77 16.67
CA LEU A 93 -9.87 -10.17 15.83
C LEU A 93 -8.48 -10.61 16.32
N ALA A 94 -7.84 -11.51 15.57
CA ALA A 94 -6.50 -12.01 15.86
C ALA A 94 -5.40 -11.06 15.31
N ILE A 95 -5.37 -9.82 15.82
CA ILE A 95 -4.37 -8.82 15.42
C ILE A 95 -3.10 -8.99 16.26
N SER A 96 -1.94 -8.97 15.61
CA SER A 96 -0.67 -9.12 16.31
C SER A 96 -0.33 -7.87 17.13
N ARG A 97 0.27 -8.05 18.32
CA ARG A 97 0.74 -6.95 19.17
C ARG A 97 1.61 -5.94 18.42
N SER A 98 2.50 -6.42 17.55
CA SER A 98 3.40 -5.54 16.78
C SER A 98 2.63 -4.60 15.86
N ARG A 99 1.49 -5.03 15.33
CA ARG A 99 0.68 -4.22 14.42
C ARG A 99 -0.12 -3.14 15.13
N ILE A 100 -0.52 -3.38 16.37
CA ILE A 100 -1.30 -2.42 17.17
C ILE A 100 -0.47 -1.18 17.52
N GLY A 101 0.87 -1.31 17.57
CA GLY A 101 1.78 -0.22 17.94
C GLY A 101 2.49 0.49 16.78
N GLU A 102 2.20 0.13 15.53
CA GLU A 102 2.68 0.84 14.32
C GLU A 102 1.86 2.11 14.06
#